data_AF-A0A1F5CNW9-F1
#
_entry.id   AF-A0A1F5CNW9-F1
#
_cell.length_a   1.000
_cell.length_b   1.000
_cell.length_c   1.000
_cell.angle_alpha   90.00
_cell.angle_beta   90.00
_cell.angle_gamma   90.00
#
_symmetry.space_group_name_H-M   'P 1'
#
loop_
_entity.id
_entity.type
_entity.pdbx_description
1 polymer ?
#
loop_
_entity_poly.entity_id
_entity_poly.type
_entity_poly.pdbx_seq_one_letter_code
_entity_poly.pdbx_strand_id
1 'polypeptide(L)'
;MLKNPTEAVGVREIQRSLGFSSPSVSSYHLTKLQDLGLIENVYGDYRVVKEVKVGVLRQFVTFGGVMLPRYLFYAVLVTTMVVTYLLQRPFYPSPESITTLVMGLVPAAILWYETIRIWRDRPK
;
A
#
# COMPACT_ATOMS: atom_id res chain seq x y z
N MET A 1 19.11 -12.00 6.80
CA MET A 1 20.23 -12.08 5.84
C MET A 1 19.84 -11.66 4.42
N LEU A 2 18.75 -10.91 4.22
CA LEU A 2 18.49 -10.17 2.99
C LEU A 2 18.23 -8.70 3.37
N LYS A 3 19.21 -8.09 4.04
CA LYS A 3 19.08 -6.76 4.64
C LYS A 3 19.58 -5.65 3.71
N ASN A 4 20.32 -6.02 2.66
CA ASN A 4 20.87 -5.10 1.68
C ASN A 4 20.41 -5.47 0.26
N PRO A 5 19.92 -4.51 -0.53
CA PRO A 5 19.56 -4.72 -1.92
C PRO A 5 20.76 -5.08 -2.80
N THR A 6 22.00 -5.09 -2.34
CA THR A 6 23.19 -5.33 -3.17
C THR A 6 23.85 -6.69 -2.93
N GLU A 7 23.42 -7.42 -1.92
CA GLU A 7 24.03 -8.71 -1.55
C GLU A 7 23.24 -9.83 -2.22
N ALA A 8 23.84 -10.45 -3.24
CA ALA A 8 23.29 -11.64 -3.89
C ALA A 8 23.66 -12.86 -3.03
N VAL A 9 22.66 -13.65 -2.65
CA VAL A 9 22.85 -14.80 -1.73
C VAL A 9 22.49 -16.09 -2.47
N GLY A 10 23.38 -17.08 -2.39
CA GLY A 10 23.21 -18.37 -3.05
C GLY A 10 22.21 -19.29 -2.33
N VAL A 11 21.57 -20.20 -3.07
CA VAL A 11 20.55 -21.14 -2.55
C VAL A 11 21.04 -21.95 -1.35
N ARG A 12 22.30 -22.42 -1.38
CA ARG A 12 22.89 -23.22 -0.28
C ARG A 12 23.10 -22.40 0.99
N GLU A 13 23.40 -21.12 0.84
CA GLU A 13 23.56 -20.21 1.98
C GLU A 13 22.20 -19.86 2.60
N ILE A 14 21.17 -19.65 1.76
CA ILE A 14 19.78 -19.49 2.18
C ILE A 14 19.28 -20.75 2.89
N GLN A 15 19.60 -21.93 2.37
CA GLN A 15 19.24 -23.22 2.97
C GLN A 15 19.83 -23.37 4.39
N ARG A 16 21.13 -23.09 4.55
CA ARG A 16 21.83 -23.19 5.85
C ARG A 16 21.35 -22.15 6.85
N SER A 17 21.18 -20.90 6.43
CA SER A 17 20.79 -19.80 7.32
C SER A 17 19.34 -19.86 7.79
N LEU A 18 18.42 -20.39 6.96
CA LEU A 18 17.00 -20.54 7.29
C LEU A 18 16.63 -21.94 7.78
N GLY A 19 17.59 -22.89 7.81
CA GLY A 19 17.36 -24.25 8.31
C GLY A 19 16.42 -25.08 7.43
N PHE A 20 16.37 -24.81 6.13
CA PHE A 20 15.54 -25.59 5.21
C PHE A 20 16.10 -27.02 5.06
N SER A 21 15.20 -28.00 4.91
CA SER A 21 15.55 -29.43 4.86
C SER A 21 16.35 -29.83 3.63
N SER A 22 16.22 -29.11 2.51
CA SER A 22 17.02 -29.33 1.31
C SER A 22 17.16 -28.07 0.45
N PRO A 23 18.18 -27.99 -0.43
CA PRO A 23 18.32 -26.89 -1.40
C PRO A 23 17.11 -26.76 -2.34
N SER A 24 16.44 -27.87 -2.64
CA SER A 24 15.24 -27.90 -3.48
C SER A 24 14.05 -27.21 -2.82
N VAL A 25 13.87 -27.39 -1.50
CA VAL A 25 12.82 -26.71 -0.73
C VAL A 25 13.08 -25.21 -0.68
N SER A 26 14.33 -24.80 -0.45
CA SER A 26 14.72 -23.38 -0.52
C SER A 26 14.43 -22.79 -1.90
N SER A 27 14.80 -23.51 -2.97
CA SER A 27 14.55 -23.08 -4.36
C SER A 27 13.06 -22.90 -4.63
N TYR A 28 12.21 -23.83 -4.20
CA TYR A 28 10.76 -23.73 -4.36
C TYR A 28 10.18 -22.46 -3.70
N HIS A 29 10.60 -22.14 -2.47
CA HIS A 29 10.17 -20.93 -1.79
C HIS A 29 10.72 -19.66 -2.43
N LEU A 30 11.96 -19.68 -2.92
CA LEU A 30 12.57 -18.57 -3.64
C LEU A 30 11.88 -18.31 -4.97
N THR A 31 11.52 -19.35 -5.73
CA THR A 31 10.70 -19.21 -6.94
C THR A 31 9.37 -18.53 -6.62
N LYS A 32 8.69 -18.94 -5.53
CA LYS A 32 7.44 -18.28 -5.12
C LYS A 32 7.62 -16.81 -4.75
N LEU A 33 8.73 -16.45 -4.11
CA LEU A 33 9.06 -15.05 -3.80
C LEU A 33 9.42 -14.25 -5.07
N GLN A 34 10.03 -14.90 -6.06
CA GLN A 34 10.34 -14.34 -7.36
C GLN A 34 9.06 -14.10 -8.19
N ASP A 35 8.12 -15.04 -8.19
CA ASP A 35 6.80 -14.90 -8.82
C ASP A 35 6.00 -13.75 -8.21
N LEU A 36 6.21 -13.47 -6.92
CA LEU A 36 5.64 -12.32 -6.22
C LEU A 36 6.39 -11.00 -6.48
N GLY A 37 7.48 -11.02 -7.25
CA GLY A 37 8.31 -9.85 -7.56
C GLY A 37 9.11 -9.31 -6.38
N LEU A 38 9.35 -10.12 -5.35
CA LEU A 38 10.06 -9.72 -4.13
C LEU A 38 11.59 -9.90 -4.26
N ILE A 39 12.02 -10.87 -5.07
CA ILE A 39 13.43 -11.19 -5.31
C ILE A 39 13.71 -11.40 -6.81
N GLU A 40 14.95 -11.21 -7.24
CA GLU A 40 15.46 -11.49 -8.58
C GLU A 40 16.54 -12.56 -8.51
N ASN A 41 16.62 -13.39 -9.55
CA ASN A 41 17.72 -14.31 -9.74
C ASN A 41 18.76 -13.69 -10.67
N VAL A 42 19.99 -13.58 -10.20
CA VAL A 42 21.16 -13.12 -10.94
C VAL A 42 22.15 -14.29 -10.99
N TYR A 43 22.18 -15.02 -12.11
CA TYR A 43 23.11 -16.14 -12.36
C TYR A 43 23.11 -17.24 -11.26
N GLY A 44 21.95 -17.52 -10.67
CA GLY A 44 21.81 -18.55 -9.62
C GLY A 44 21.86 -18.02 -8.19
N ASP A 45 22.25 -16.76 -8.00
CA ASP A 45 22.16 -16.06 -6.72
C ASP A 45 20.89 -15.22 -6.66
N TYR A 46 20.30 -15.09 -5.47
CA TYR A 46 19.06 -14.37 -5.28
C TYR A 46 19.32 -13.04 -4.57
N ARG A 47 18.70 -11.98 -5.10
CA ARG A 47 18.78 -10.62 -4.57
C ARG A 47 17.38 -10.07 -4.30
N VAL A 48 17.22 -9.28 -3.23
CA VAL A 48 15.95 -8.55 -3.01
C VAL A 48 15.87 -7.38 -3.98
N VAL A 49 14.91 -7.45 -4.90
CA VAL A 49 14.64 -6.37 -5.88
C VAL A 49 13.95 -5.22 -5.19
N LYS A 50 13.02 -5.56 -4.30
CA LYS A 50 12.05 -4.61 -3.81
C LYS A 50 11.59 -5.04 -2.43
N GLU A 51 11.92 -4.23 -1.42
CA GLU A 51 11.26 -4.29 -0.12
C GLU A 51 9.83 -3.77 -0.28
N VAL A 52 8.98 -4.51 -0.99
CA VAL A 52 7.57 -4.18 -1.05
C VAL A 52 7.01 -4.61 0.29
N LYS A 53 6.73 -3.63 1.17
CA LYS A 53 5.72 -3.83 2.21
C LYS A 53 4.46 -4.27 1.47
N VAL A 54 4.22 -5.57 1.38
CA VAL A 54 3.12 -6.16 0.61
C VAL A 54 1.77 -5.59 1.04
N GLY A 55 1.69 -5.05 2.26
CA GLY A 55 0.55 -4.29 2.79
C GLY A 55 0.30 -2.93 2.12
N VAL A 56 1.34 -2.22 1.64
CA VAL A 56 1.22 -0.89 1.02
C VAL A 56 0.67 -1.01 -0.39
N LEU A 57 1.08 -2.03 -1.16
CA LEU A 57 0.54 -2.26 -2.51
C LEU A 57 -0.97 -2.58 -2.50
N ARG A 58 -1.47 -3.24 -1.45
CA ARG A 58 -2.92 -3.49 -1.23
C ARG A 58 -3.74 -2.21 -0.99
N GLN A 59 -3.07 -1.09 -0.69
CA GLN A 59 -3.71 0.20 -0.45
C GLN A 59 -3.76 1.07 -1.71
N PHE A 60 -3.31 0.57 -2.86
CA PHE A 60 -3.46 1.24 -4.16
C PHE A 60 -4.40 0.46 -5.08
N VAL A 61 -5.24 1.18 -5.81
CA VAL A 61 -6.11 0.65 -6.87
C VAL A 61 -5.66 1.28 -8.18
N THR A 62 -5.46 0.47 -9.22
CA THR A 62 -5.13 0.98 -10.55
C THR A 62 -6.41 1.34 -11.28
N PHE A 63 -6.53 2.60 -11.68
CA PHE A 63 -7.64 3.10 -12.48
C PHE A 63 -7.08 3.78 -13.74
N GLY A 64 -7.39 3.25 -14.92
CA GLY A 64 -6.92 3.83 -16.20
C GLY A 64 -5.40 3.90 -16.36
N GLY A 65 -4.64 2.97 -15.75
CA GLY A 65 -3.17 2.96 -15.77
C GLY A 65 -2.50 3.85 -14.71
N VAL A 66 -3.28 4.60 -13.91
CA VAL A 66 -2.78 5.39 -12.78
C VAL A 66 -3.04 4.66 -11.46
N MET A 67 -2.02 4.55 -10.61
CA MET A 67 -2.14 3.99 -9.26
C MET A 67 -2.66 5.06 -8.29
N LEU A 68 -3.86 4.86 -7.75
CA LEU A 68 -4.49 5.78 -6.81
C LEU A 68 -4.60 5.14 -5.42
N PRO A 69 -4.41 5.90 -4.31
CA PRO A 69 -4.72 5.38 -2.98
C PRO A 69 -6.18 4.96 -2.90
N ARG A 70 -6.45 3.82 -2.28
CA ARG A 70 -7.78 3.23 -2.14
C ARG A 70 -8.81 4.17 -1.51
N TYR A 71 -8.37 5.03 -0.59
CA TYR A 71 -9.25 5.97 0.11
C TYR A 71 -9.57 7.25 -0.68
N LEU A 72 -8.87 7.53 -1.78
CA LEU A 72 -9.03 8.76 -2.55
C LEU A 72 -10.47 8.92 -3.08
N PHE A 73 -11.05 7.84 -3.61
CA PHE A 73 -12.41 7.86 -4.14
C PHE A 73 -13.43 8.25 -3.05
N TYR A 74 -13.32 7.63 -1.87
CA TYR A 74 -14.20 7.93 -0.74
C TYR A 74 -13.97 9.34 -0.21
N ALA A 75 -12.71 9.80 -0.14
CA ALA A 75 -12.39 11.16 0.30
C ALA A 75 -13.06 12.21 -0.59
N VAL A 76 -12.94 12.04 -1.92
CA VAL A 76 -13.57 12.93 -2.90
C VAL A 76 -15.09 12.89 -2.76
N LEU A 77 -15.70 11.70 -2.74
CA LEU A 77 -17.15 11.54 -2.62
C LEU A 77 -17.72 12.27 -1.39
N VAL A 78 -17.16 12.02 -0.21
CA VAL A 78 -17.63 12.65 1.04
C VAL A 78 -17.42 14.17 0.98
N THR A 79 -16.28 14.63 0.45
CA THR A 79 -16.02 16.06 0.27
C THR A 79 -17.04 16.69 -0.68
N THR A 80 -17.38 16.04 -1.80
CA THR A 80 -18.40 16.51 -2.74
C THR A 80 -19.77 16.59 -2.07
N MET A 81 -20.15 15.63 -1.23
CA MET A 81 -21.40 15.67 -0.48
C MET A 81 -21.44 16.85 0.50
N VAL A 82 -20.36 17.10 1.25
CA VAL A 82 -20.25 18.27 2.15
C VAL A 82 -20.33 19.58 1.38
N VAL A 83 -19.61 19.70 0.26
CA VAL A 83 -19.64 20.90 -0.60
C VAL A 83 -21.05 21.11 -1.15
N THR A 84 -21.69 20.07 -1.66
CA THR A 84 -23.06 20.15 -2.20
C THR A 84 -24.04 20.59 -1.11
N TYR A 85 -23.91 20.07 0.11
CA TYR A 85 -24.70 20.49 1.27
C TYR A 85 -24.53 21.99 1.57
N LEU A 86 -23.29 22.47 1.59
CA LEU A 86 -22.97 23.89 1.83
C LEU A 86 -23.44 24.82 0.71
N LEU A 87 -23.47 24.34 -0.54
CA LEU A 87 -23.96 25.10 -1.69
C LEU A 87 -25.50 25.19 -1.73
N GLN A 88 -26.20 24.11 -1.35
CA GLN A 88 -27.66 24.07 -1.39
C GLN A 88 -28.32 24.85 -0.26
N ARG A 89 -27.68 24.92 0.93
CA ARG A 89 -28.20 25.65 2.07
C ARG A 89 -27.23 26.76 2.50
N PRO A 90 -27.67 28.03 2.57
CA PRO A 90 -26.91 29.04 3.30
C PRO A 90 -26.67 28.54 4.72
N PHE A 91 -25.44 28.69 5.23
CA PHE A 91 -25.07 28.14 6.53
C PHE A 91 -25.85 28.85 7.65
N TYR A 92 -26.83 28.14 8.22
CA TYR A 92 -27.52 28.53 9.44
C TYR A 92 -27.16 27.52 10.55
N PRO A 93 -26.50 27.96 11.62
CA PRO A 93 -26.09 27.07 12.70
C PRO A 93 -27.32 26.58 13.47
N SER A 94 -27.78 25.39 13.11
CA SER A 94 -28.78 24.59 13.84
C SER A 94 -28.14 23.29 14.32
N PRO A 95 -28.68 22.63 15.38
CA PRO A 95 -28.17 21.35 15.85
C PRO A 95 -28.07 20.29 14.74
N GLU A 96 -29.05 20.27 13.83
CA GLU A 96 -29.05 19.41 12.64
C GLU A 96 -27.90 19.74 11.69
N SER A 97 -27.72 21.02 11.35
CA SER A 97 -26.66 21.45 10.43
C SER A 97 -25.27 21.15 10.99
N ILE A 98 -25.08 21.36 12.30
CA ILE A 98 -23.84 21.03 13.01
C ILE A 98 -23.61 19.52 12.96
N THR A 99 -24.63 18.72 13.25
CA THR A 99 -24.53 17.25 13.22
C THR A 99 -24.17 16.75 11.82
N THR A 100 -24.84 17.24 10.78
CA THR A 100 -24.55 16.89 9.38
C THR A 100 -23.12 17.28 9.00
N LEU A 101 -22.65 18.46 9.39
CA LEU A 101 -21.28 18.89 9.10
C LEU A 101 -20.24 18.07 9.83
N VAL A 102 -20.44 17.74 11.11
CA VAL A 102 -19.54 16.87 11.85
C VAL A 102 -19.47 15.48 11.22
N MET A 103 -20.62 14.90 10.86
CA MET A 103 -20.69 13.61 10.19
C MET A 103 -20.05 13.61 8.80
N GLY A 104 -19.98 14.74 8.11
CA GLY A 104 -19.30 14.86 6.82
C GLY A 104 -17.80 15.18 6.93
N LEU A 105 -17.44 16.14 7.78
CA LEU A 105 -16.08 16.67 7.91
C LEU A 105 -15.14 15.69 8.62
N VAL A 106 -15.61 14.97 9.65
CA VAL A 106 -14.76 14.02 10.39
C VAL A 106 -14.31 12.86 9.48
N PRO A 107 -15.20 12.16 8.76
CA PRO A 107 -14.76 11.13 7.82
C PRO A 107 -13.94 11.69 6.67
N ALA A 108 -14.28 12.87 6.13
CA ALA A 108 -13.49 13.51 5.07
C ALA A 108 -12.04 13.74 5.53
N ALA A 109 -11.85 14.29 6.74
CA ALA A 109 -10.52 14.53 7.31
C ALA A 109 -9.72 13.23 7.47
N ILE A 110 -10.34 12.17 8.01
CA ILE A 110 -9.70 10.85 8.18
C ILE A 110 -9.30 10.26 6.82
N LEU A 111 -10.20 10.31 5.84
CA LEU A 111 -9.97 9.73 4.51
C LEU A 111 -8.87 10.48 3.75
N TRP A 112 -8.83 11.81 3.85
CA TRP A 112 -7.74 12.61 3.28
C TRP A 112 -6.41 12.35 3.97
N TYR A 113 -6.40 12.26 5.29
CA TYR A 113 -5.20 11.89 6.06
C TYR A 113 -4.65 10.53 5.61
N GLU A 114 -5.51 9.52 5.51
CA GLU A 114 -5.15 8.19 5.04
C GLU A 114 -4.63 8.19 3.59
N THR A 115 -5.29 8.94 2.71
CA THR A 115 -4.89 9.12 1.31
C THR A 115 -3.48 9.71 1.20
N ILE A 116 -3.20 10.78 1.96
CA ILE A 116 -1.89 11.46 1.97
C ILE A 116 -0.82 10.54 2.58
N ARG A 117 -1.13 9.84 3.68
CA ARG A 117 -0.23 8.89 4.31
C ARG A 117 0.22 7.80 3.33
N ILE A 118 -0.73 7.18 2.64
CA ILE A 118 -0.46 6.15 1.63
C ILE A 118 0.33 6.71 0.45
N TRP A 119 -0.03 7.90 -0.03
CA TRP A 119 0.70 8.55 -1.12
C TRP A 119 2.16 8.81 -0.78
N ARG A 120 2.45 9.20 0.47
CA ARG A 120 3.81 9.41 0.97
C ARG A 120 4.58 8.09 1.13
N ASP A 121 3.90 7.00 1.44
CA ASP A 121 4.49 5.67 1.59
C ASP A 121 4.67 4.93 0.25
N ARG A 122 4.35 5.57 -0.89
CA ARG A 122 4.54 4.99 -2.23
C ARG A 122 6.03 4.68 -2.45
N PRO A 123 6.42 3.40 -2.64
CA PRO A 123 7.80 3.08 -3.02
C PRO A 123 8.07 3.67 -4.41
N LYS A 124 9.14 4.47 -4.53
CA LYS A 124 9.60 5.02 -5.81
C LYS A 124 9.98 3.90 -6.77
#